data_AF-A0A967GY39-F1
#
_entry.id   AF-A0A967GY39-F1
#
_cell.length_a   1.000
_cell.length_b   1.000
_cell.length_c   1.000
_cell.angle_alpha   90.00
_cell.angle_beta   90.00
_cell.angle_gamma   90.00
#
_symmetry.space_group_name_H-M   'P 1'
#
loop_
_entity.id
_entity.type
_entity.pdbx_description
1 polymer ?
#
loop_
_entity_poly.entity_id
_entity_poly.type
_entity_poly.pdbx_seq_one_letter_code
_entity_poly.pdbx_strand_id
1 'polypeptide(L)' 'MRKGLAAPGSVAVHMDGGRFDVLVTESWEVTLRGPVREVGTGELAPGFCVALRGIQPPD' A
#
# COMPACT_ATOMS: atom_id res chain seq x y z
N MET A 1 15.35 27.32 5.12
CA MET A 1 14.90 25.93 4.87
C MET A 1 15.43 25.46 3.53
N ARG A 2 16.19 24.37 3.49
CA ARG A 2 16.59 23.72 2.24
C ARG A 2 15.44 22.80 1.84
N LYS A 3 14.69 23.13 0.78
CA LYS A 3 13.61 22.25 0.32
C LYS A 3 14.26 20.97 -0.22
N GLY A 4 13.87 19.81 0.31
CA GLY A 4 14.35 18.48 -0.12
C GLY A 4 13.75 18.05 -1.46
N LEU A 5 13.80 18.94 -2.46
CA LEU A 5 13.28 18.65 -3.79
C LEU A 5 14.31 17.81 -4.54
N ALA A 6 13.82 16.76 -5.20
CA ALA A 6 14.58 15.91 -6.09
C ALA A 6 13.95 15.96 -7.49
N ALA A 7 14.77 15.75 -8.52
CA ALA A 7 14.25 15.49 -9.86
C ALA A 7 13.47 14.16 -9.88
N PRO A 8 12.52 13.98 -10.81
CA PRO A 8 11.94 12.68 -11.10
C PRO A 8 13.03 11.61 -11.29
N GLY A 9 12.79 10.42 -10.78
CA GLY A 9 13.78 9.36 -10.71
C GLY A 9 13.42 8.30 -9.68
N SER A 10 14.40 7.45 -9.38
CA SER A 10 14.26 6.39 -8.36
C SER A 10 14.82 6.83 -7.02
N VAL A 11 14.05 6.62 -5.96
CA VAL A 11 14.45 6.86 -4.57
C VAL A 11 14.19 5.63 -3.73
N ALA A 12 15.21 5.17 -3.01
CA ALA A 12 15.08 4.14 -1.99
C ALA A 12 14.52 4.77 -0.71
N VAL A 13 13.38 4.27 -0.24
CA VAL A 13 12.76 4.73 1.01
C VAL A 13 12.97 3.67 2.08
N HIS A 14 13.60 4.09 3.17
CA HIS A 14 13.81 3.26 4.35
C HIS A 14 12.77 3.64 5.41
N MET A 15 12.04 2.66 5.90
CA MET A 15 11.06 2.81 6.97
C MET A 15 11.30 1.78 8.06
N ASP A 16 10.69 2.00 9.22
CA ASP A 16 10.58 0.96 10.23
C ASP A 16 9.81 -0.22 9.63
N GLY A 17 10.46 -1.38 9.55
CA GLY A 17 9.90 -2.60 8.95
C GLY A 17 10.39 -2.93 7.54
N GLY A 18 11.20 -2.08 6.89
CA GLY A 18 11.90 -2.47 5.65
C GLY A 18 12.18 -1.34 4.66
N ARG A 19 12.40 -1.73 3.41
CA ARG A 19 12.69 -0.82 2.29
C ARG A 19 11.69 -1.04 1.16
N PHE A 20 11.34 0.05 0.49
CA PHE A 20 10.67 0.01 -0.81
C PHE A 20 11.29 1.07 -1.74
N ASP A 21 11.16 0.86 -3.04
CA ASP A 21 11.65 1.77 -4.07
C ASP A 21 10.49 2.57 -4.65
N VAL A 22 10.68 3.88 -4.78
CA VAL A 22 9.75 4.80 -5.43
C VAL A 22 10.35 5.24 -6.75
N LEU A 23 9.60 5.10 -7.83
CA LEU A 23 9.91 5.68 -9.13
C LEU A 23 8.89 6.77 -9.43
N VAL A 24 9.38 7.96 -9.74
CA VAL A 24 8.58 9.06 -10.32
C VAL A 24 9.08 9.32 -11.73
N THR A 25 8.21 9.21 -12.72
CA THR A 25 8.57 9.49 -14.12
C THR A 25 8.45 10.99 -14.43
N GLU A 26 8.98 11.42 -15.58
CA GLU A 26 8.78 12.80 -16.07
C GLU A 26 7.31 13.11 -16.41
N SER A 27 6.51 12.09 -16.74
CA SER A 27 5.05 12.18 -16.91
C SER A 27 4.28 12.18 -15.59
N TRP A 28 4.98 12.23 -14.45
CA TRP A 28 4.42 12.20 -13.10
C TRP A 28 3.67 10.91 -12.72
N GLU A 29 3.99 9.81 -13.40
CA GLU A 29 3.55 8.49 -12.94
C GLU A 29 4.39 8.06 -11.75
N VAL A 30 3.72 7.47 -10.75
CA VAL A 30 4.36 7.03 -9.51
C VAL A 30 4.19 5.53 -9.38
N THR A 31 5.31 4.82 -9.25
CA THR A 31 5.33 3.38 -8.96
C THR A 31 6.02 3.14 -7.63
N LEU A 32 5.40 2.31 -6.79
CA LEU A 32 5.99 1.83 -5.54
C LEU A 32 6.26 0.33 -5.67
N ARG A 33 7.48 -0.09 -5.33
CA ARG A 33 7.87 -1.50 -5.32
C ARG A 33 8.47 -1.87 -3.99
N GLY A 34 7.85 -2.83 -3.31
CA GLY A 34 8.33 -3.32 -2.03
C GLY A 34 8.15 -4.84 -1.93
N PRO A 35 8.82 -5.46 -0.96
CA PRO A 35 8.64 -6.88 -0.69
C PRO A 35 7.22 -7.15 -0.19
N VAL A 36 6.61 -8.22 -0.70
CA VAL A 36 5.34 -8.75 -0.20
C VAL A 36 5.58 -10.17 0.29
N ARG A 37 4.99 -10.51 1.43
CA ARG A 37 5.00 -11.87 1.97
C ARG A 37 3.60 -12.25 2.41
N GLU A 38 3.05 -13.28 1.78
CA GLU A 38 1.84 -13.94 2.26
C GLU A 38 2.13 -14.58 3.63
N VAL A 39 1.28 -14.29 4.61
CA VAL A 39 1.41 -14.82 5.98
C VAL A 39 0.42 -15.94 6.29
N GLY A 40 -0.55 -16.15 5.39
CA GLY A 40 -1.58 -17.16 5.52
C GLY A 40 -2.74 -16.89 4.57
N THR A 41 -3.59 -17.89 4.42
CA THR A 41 -4.82 -17.84 3.63
C THR A 41 -5.98 -18.37 4.46
N GLY A 42 -7.20 -18.00 4.07
CA GLY A 42 -8.40 -18.45 4.75
C GLY A 42 -9.65 -17.84 4.12
N GLU A 43 -10.80 -18.27 4.63
CA GLU A 43 -12.10 -17.78 4.19
C GLU A 43 -12.77 -17.02 5.33
N LEU A 44 -13.38 -15.88 4.98
CA LEU A 44 -14.19 -15.12 5.92
C LEU A 44 -15.54 -15.83 6.10
N ALA A 45 -15.99 -15.94 7.35
CA ALA A 45 -17.31 -16.46 7.63
C ALA A 45 -18.40 -15.61 6.91
N PRO A 46 -19.44 -16.24 6.34
CA PRO A 46 -20.46 -15.51 5.58
C PRO A 46 -21.09 -14.33 6.32
N GLY A 47 -21.38 -14.48 7.62
CA GLY A 47 -21.95 -13.41 8.45
C GLY A 47 -21.01 -12.20 8.61
N PHE A 48 -19.70 -12.43 8.62
CA PHE A 48 -18.71 -11.35 8.68
C PHE A 48 -18.61 -10.59 7.34
N CYS A 49 -18.74 -11.29 6.22
CA CYS A 49 -18.81 -10.67 4.88
C CYS A 49 -20.04 -9.77 4.69
N VAL A 50 -21.14 -10.03 5.40
CA VAL A 50 -22.33 -9.16 5.41
C VAL A 50 -22.04 -7.87 6.19
N ALA A 51 -21.44 -8.00 7.38
CA ALA A 51 -21.06 -6.85 8.20
C ALA A 51 -20.05 -5.91 7.50
N LEU A 52 -19.03 -6.46 6.82
CA LEU A 52 -18.02 -5.66 6.08
C LEU A 52 -18.61 -4.85 4.92
N ARG A 53 -19.75 -5.27 4.35
CA ARG A 53 -20.42 -4.54 3.26
C ARG A 53 -21.26 -3.36 3.78
N GLY A 54 -21.28 -3.11 5.09
CA GLY A 54 -22.11 -2.08 5.70
C GLY A 54 -23.62 -2.39 5.64
N ILE A 55 -23.99 -3.64 5.34
CA ILE A 55 -25.38 -4.08 5.35
C ILE A 55 -25.63 -4.65 6.74
N GLN A 56 -26.34 -3.91 7.59
CA GLN A 56 -26.77 -4.44 8.87
C GLN A 56 -27.81 -5.55 8.61
N PRO A 57 -27.65 -6.77 9.14
CA PRO A 57 -28.70 -7.78 9.04
C PRO A 57 -29.97 -7.26 9.75
N PRO A 58 -31.17 -7.54 9.22
CA PRO A 58 -32.41 -7.19 9.90
C PRO A 58 -32.50 -7.98 11.21
N ASP A 59 -32.98 -7.29 12.25
CA ASP A 59 -33.26 -7.85 13.59
C ASP A 59 -34.21 -9.06 13.54
#